data_AF-A0A3L7XS64-F1
#
_entry.id   AF-A0A3L7XS64-F1
#
_cell.length_a   1.000
_cell.length_b   1.000
_cell.length_c   1.000
_cell.angle_alpha   90.00
_cell.angle_beta   90.00
_cell.angle_gamma   90.00
#
_symmetry.space_group_name_H-M   'P 1'
#
loop_
_entity.id
_entity.type
_entity.pdbx_description
1 polymer ?
#
loop_
_entity_poly.entity_id
_entity_poly.type
_entity_poly.pdbx_seq_one_letter_code
_entity_poly.pdbx_strand_id
1 'polypeptide(L)'
;MANLTATAAAPPRPLLRAALLVAGFFAIDKAAALLRTVIIARVFGVSPLLDAFNAANNVPDLLFTLISGGALSIALIPVLSEYFDQHGRAAGWEVFSMVANLAFVATAVLALLVAVFALPLVQSELGIAPGFDASQQVLVAQLMRLNLVATLIFSVSGLVIGGLQANQHFLLPALAPTLYNCG
;
A
#
# COMPACT_ATOMS: atom_id res chain seq x y z
N MET A 1 18.87 42.55 5.30
CA MET A 1 17.58 42.81 4.63
C MET A 1 17.71 42.33 3.19
N ALA A 2 17.16 41.15 2.86
CA ALA A 2 17.02 40.68 1.48
C ALA A 2 15.84 39.69 1.41
N ASN A 3 14.94 39.96 0.46
CA ASN A 3 13.63 39.37 0.21
C ASN A 3 13.56 37.83 0.23
N LEU A 4 12.61 37.29 1.00
CA LEU A 4 12.06 35.94 0.86
C LEU A 4 10.53 36.01 0.84
N THR A 5 9.98 36.58 -0.23
CA THR A 5 8.57 36.41 -0.59
C THR A 5 8.52 35.83 -2.00
N ALA A 6 8.85 34.55 -2.11
CA ALA A 6 8.48 33.77 -3.29
C ALA A 6 6.96 33.55 -3.22
N THR A 7 6.22 34.45 -3.86
CA THR A 7 4.79 34.29 -4.12
C THR A 7 4.61 33.01 -4.93
N ALA A 8 3.98 32.00 -4.33
CA ALA A 8 3.56 30.79 -5.03
C ALA A 8 2.67 31.22 -6.21
N ALA A 9 3.22 31.19 -7.42
CA ALA A 9 2.48 31.53 -8.63
C ALA A 9 1.29 30.57 -8.76
N ALA A 10 0.09 31.11 -8.91
CA ALA A 10 -1.12 30.32 -9.07
C ALA A 10 -0.94 29.35 -10.25
N PRO A 11 -1.34 28.07 -10.11
CA PRO A 11 -1.15 27.08 -11.17
C PRO A 11 -1.86 27.57 -12.44
N PRO A 12 -1.26 27.38 -13.63
CA PRO A 12 -1.89 27.68 -14.90
C PRO A 12 -3.34 27.19 -14.93
N ARG A 13 -4.28 28.03 -15.38
CA ARG A 13 -5.73 27.69 -15.47
C ARG A 13 -6.05 26.27 -15.99
N PRO A 14 -5.34 25.68 -16.97
CA PRO A 14 -5.56 24.28 -17.36
C PRO A 14 -5.20 23.25 -16.28
N LEU A 15 -4.16 23.49 -15.48
CA LEU A 15 -3.76 22.62 -14.37
C LEU A 15 -4.75 22.68 -13.21
N LEU A 16 -5.27 23.86 -12.88
CA LEU A 16 -6.33 23.99 -11.87
C LEU A 16 -7.61 23.26 -12.28
N ARG A 17 -7.99 23.36 -13.56
CA ARG A 17 -9.16 22.64 -14.09
C ARG A 17 -8.96 21.12 -14.07
N ALA A 18 -7.80 20.63 -14.48
CA ALA A 18 -7.46 19.21 -14.42
C ALA A 18 -7.44 18.70 -12.97
N ALA A 19 -6.84 19.44 -12.05
CA ALA A 19 -6.81 19.10 -10.62
C ALA A 19 -8.23 19.06 -10.02
N LEU A 20 -9.08 20.03 -10.33
CA LEU A 20 -10.48 20.06 -9.87
C LEU A 20 -11.30 18.92 -10.46
N LEU A 21 -11.06 18.57 -11.73
CA LEU A 21 -11.72 17.46 -12.40
C LEU A 21 -11.33 16.12 -11.76
N VAL A 22 -10.03 15.89 -11.53
CA VAL A 22 -9.52 14.70 -10.84
C VAL A 22 -10.04 14.63 -9.41
N ALA A 23 -10.00 15.73 -8.67
CA ALA A 23 -10.54 15.80 -7.31
C ALA A 23 -12.05 15.51 -7.29
N GLY A 24 -12.80 16.00 -8.28
CA GLY A 24 -14.23 15.71 -8.43
C GLY A 24 -14.51 14.23 -8.68
N PHE A 25 -13.78 13.61 -9.62
CA PHE A 25 -13.92 12.17 -9.88
C PHE A 25 -13.52 11.32 -8.66
N PHE A 26 -12.47 11.71 -7.96
CA PHE A 26 -12.05 11.03 -6.73
C PHE A 26 -13.08 11.17 -5.60
N ALA A 27 -13.71 12.35 -5.46
CA ALA A 27 -14.78 12.56 -4.49
C ALA A 27 -16.01 11.71 -4.81
N ILE A 28 -16.38 11.58 -6.08
CA ILE A 28 -17.48 10.72 -6.53
C ILE A 28 -17.18 9.25 -6.24
N ASP A 29 -15.97 8.78 -6.54
CA ASP A 29 -15.51 7.43 -6.23
C ASP A 29 -15.62 7.12 -4.74
N LYS A 30 -15.11 8.04 -3.88
CA LYS A 30 -15.21 7.89 -2.43
C LYS A 30 -16.64 7.93 -1.91
N ALA A 31 -17.50 8.77 -2.49
CA ALA A 31 -18.92 8.80 -2.14
C ALA A 31 -19.64 7.50 -2.51
N ALA A 32 -19.37 6.94 -3.70
CA ALA A 32 -19.92 5.67 -4.14
C ALA A 32 -19.40 4.50 -3.27
N ALA A 33 -18.11 4.50 -2.94
CA ALA A 33 -17.51 3.54 -2.03
C ALA A 33 -18.16 3.61 -0.64
N LEU A 34 -18.35 4.81 -0.09
CA LEU A 34 -19.03 5.00 1.20
C LEU A 34 -20.48 4.51 1.15
N LEU A 35 -21.22 4.85 0.10
CA LEU A 35 -22.60 4.41 -0.08
C LEU A 35 -22.68 2.88 -0.15
N ARG A 36 -21.78 2.24 -0.91
CA ARG A 36 -21.67 0.78 -0.96
C ARG A 36 -21.42 0.21 0.44
N THR A 37 -20.50 0.78 1.20
CA THR A 37 -20.20 0.32 2.56
C THR A 37 -21.42 0.45 3.49
N VAL A 38 -22.17 1.56 3.40
CA VAL A 38 -23.39 1.77 4.18
C VAL A 38 -24.48 0.77 3.78
N ILE A 39 -24.67 0.51 2.49
CA ILE A 39 -25.66 -0.47 2.00
C ILE A 39 -25.29 -1.87 2.49
N ILE A 40 -24.02 -2.29 2.35
CA ILE A 40 -23.54 -3.58 2.83
C ILE A 40 -23.74 -3.70 4.35
N ALA A 41 -23.36 -2.67 5.12
CA ALA A 41 -23.54 -2.66 6.57
C ALA A 41 -25.01 -2.69 7.02
N ARG A 42 -25.92 -2.08 6.24
CA ARG A 42 -27.37 -2.08 6.51
C ARG A 42 -28.02 -3.42 6.15
N VAL A 43 -27.58 -4.07 5.08
CA VAL A 43 -28.18 -5.31 4.56
C VAL A 43 -27.64 -6.53 5.28
N PHE A 44 -26.34 -6.58 5.56
CA PHE A 44 -25.68 -7.72 6.23
C PHE A 44 -25.49 -7.50 7.73
N GLY A 45 -25.76 -6.29 8.24
CA GLY A 45 -25.42 -5.89 9.61
C GLY A 45 -23.92 -5.74 9.82
N VAL A 46 -23.53 -5.49 11.07
CA VAL A 46 -22.14 -5.67 11.52
C VAL A 46 -21.89 -7.18 11.53
N SER A 47 -21.25 -7.72 10.50
CA SER A 47 -20.97 -9.16 10.43
C SER A 47 -19.72 -9.44 11.26
N PRO A 48 -19.80 -10.31 12.29
CA PRO A 48 -18.63 -10.76 13.06
C PRO A 48 -17.49 -11.28 12.17
N LEU A 49 -17.84 -11.82 11.00
CA LEU A 49 -16.92 -12.30 9.98
C LEU A 49 -16.23 -11.16 9.22
N LEU A 50 -16.97 -10.09 8.89
CA LEU A 50 -16.44 -8.92 8.19
C LEU A 50 -15.48 -8.14 9.09
N ASP A 51 -15.81 -8.00 10.37
CA ASP A 51 -14.93 -7.35 11.35
C ASP A 51 -13.65 -8.16 11.55
N ALA A 52 -13.76 -9.49 11.64
CA ALA A 52 -12.61 -10.38 11.67
C ALA A 52 -11.74 -10.29 10.41
N PHE A 53 -12.36 -10.24 9.24
CA PHE A 53 -11.66 -10.05 7.98
C PHE A 53 -10.92 -8.71 7.93
N ASN A 54 -11.59 -7.62 8.27
CA ASN A 54 -10.99 -6.29 8.29
C ASN A 54 -9.84 -6.19 9.30
N ALA A 55 -10.03 -6.69 10.53
CA ALA A 55 -9.01 -6.72 11.56
C ALA A 55 -7.77 -7.52 11.12
N ALA A 56 -7.98 -8.66 10.45
CA ALA A 56 -6.90 -9.51 9.92
C ALA A 56 -6.07 -8.84 8.81
N ASN A 57 -6.59 -7.81 8.14
CA ASN A 57 -5.89 -7.08 7.08
C ASN A 57 -4.95 -5.99 7.61
N ASN A 58 -5.17 -5.46 8.82
CA ASN A 58 -4.47 -4.28 9.32
C ASN A 58 -2.95 -4.41 9.35
N VAL A 59 -2.42 -5.50 9.93
CA VAL A 59 -0.96 -5.70 10.02
C VAL A 59 -0.32 -6.02 8.67
N PRO A 60 -0.88 -6.94 7.85
CA PRO A 60 -0.42 -7.15 6.48
C PRO A 60 -0.38 -5.87 5.63
N ASP A 61 -1.40 -5.02 5.75
CA ASP A 61 -1.51 -3.76 5.00
C ASP A 61 -0.48 -2.72 5.46
N LEU A 62 -0.20 -2.68 6.78
CA LEU A 62 0.86 -1.84 7.33
C LEU A 62 2.24 -2.24 6.80
N LEU A 63 2.55 -3.55 6.75
CA LEU A 63 3.79 -4.06 6.18
C LEU A 63 3.91 -3.71 4.69
N PHE A 64 2.83 -3.90 3.92
CA PHE A 64 2.79 -3.55 2.51
C PHE A 64 3.04 -2.05 2.28
N THR A 65 2.36 -1.21 3.06
CA THR A 65 2.48 0.26 2.98
C THR A 65 3.89 0.74 3.34
N LEU A 66 4.57 0.12 4.30
CA LEU A 66 5.92 0.54 4.69
C LEU A 66 6.98 0.14 3.66
N ILE A 67 6.94 -1.12 3.21
CA ILE A 67 8.08 -1.73 2.49
C ILE A 67 7.85 -1.81 0.98
N SER A 68 6.61 -1.97 0.53
CA SER A 68 6.33 -2.32 -0.86
C SER A 68 5.71 -1.20 -1.66
N GLY A 69 4.44 -0.89 -1.38
CA GLY A 69 3.64 0.02 -2.20
C GLY A 69 3.67 1.47 -1.73
N GLY A 70 4.18 1.73 -0.53
CA GLY A 70 4.17 3.07 0.05
C GLY A 70 5.57 3.64 0.24
N ALA A 71 6.01 3.76 1.49
CA ALA A 71 7.12 4.64 1.86
C ALA A 71 8.44 4.31 1.13
N LEU A 72 8.84 3.04 1.11
CA LEU A 72 10.09 2.64 0.46
C LEU A 72 10.06 2.91 -1.06
N SER A 73 8.97 2.56 -1.75
CA SER A 73 8.83 2.83 -3.19
C SER A 73 8.86 4.32 -3.52
N ILE A 74 8.19 5.15 -2.72
CA ILE A 74 8.19 6.61 -2.90
C ILE A 74 9.61 7.18 -2.74
N ALA A 75 10.36 6.71 -1.75
CA ALA A 75 11.75 7.12 -1.53
C ALA A 75 12.70 6.59 -2.60
N LEU A 76 12.41 5.40 -3.15
CA LEU A 76 13.26 4.73 -4.13
C LEU A 76 13.22 5.39 -5.51
N ILE A 77 12.08 5.95 -5.92
CA ILE A 77 11.91 6.57 -7.24
C ILE A 77 12.98 7.65 -7.53
N PRO A 78 13.15 8.71 -6.72
CA PRO A 78 14.13 9.76 -7.02
C PRO A 78 15.58 9.23 -6.99
N VAL A 79 15.89 8.30 -6.08
CA VAL A 79 17.23 7.69 -5.97
C VAL A 79 17.56 6.85 -7.20
N LEU A 80 16.61 6.03 -7.66
CA LEU A 80 16.78 5.23 -8.88
C LEU A 80 16.85 6.10 -10.13
N SER A 81 16.03 7.14 -10.24
CA SER A 81 16.09 8.06 -11.37
C SER A 81 17.44 8.74 -11.47
N GLU A 82 18.00 9.21 -10.36
CA GLU A 82 19.35 9.78 -10.32
C GLU A 82 20.43 8.76 -10.75
N TYR A 83 20.30 7.51 -10.29
CA TYR A 83 21.22 6.43 -10.69
C TYR A 83 21.11 6.08 -12.18
N PHE A 84 19.89 6.03 -12.73
CA PHE A 84 19.67 5.80 -14.15
C PHE A 84 20.29 6.90 -15.01
N ASP A 85 20.20 8.17 -14.57
CA ASP A 85 20.73 9.32 -15.30
C ASP A 85 22.26 9.41 -15.22
N GLN A 86 22.85 9.17 -14.05
CA GLN A 86 24.30 9.35 -13.83
C GLN A 86 25.14 8.12 -14.20
N HIS A 87 24.63 6.91 -13.95
CA HIS A 87 25.39 5.66 -14.04
C HIS A 87 24.83 4.68 -15.09
N GLY A 88 23.72 5.06 -15.74
CA GLY A 88 23.07 4.27 -16.78
C GLY A 88 22.19 3.14 -16.26
N ARG A 89 21.51 2.48 -17.20
CA ARG A 89 20.47 1.46 -16.91
C ARG A 89 20.97 0.25 -16.13
N ALA A 90 22.15 -0.26 -16.45
CA ALA A 90 22.68 -1.46 -15.81
C ALA A 90 22.90 -1.22 -14.29
N ALA A 91 23.55 -0.11 -13.94
CA ALA A 91 23.80 0.26 -12.54
C ALA A 91 22.50 0.52 -11.78
N GLY A 92 21.53 1.21 -12.39
CA GLY A 92 20.22 1.43 -11.76
C GLY A 92 19.46 0.12 -11.45
N TRP A 93 19.50 -0.86 -12.37
CA TRP A 93 18.88 -2.17 -12.12
C TRP A 93 19.63 -3.02 -11.09
N GLU A 94 20.94 -2.86 -10.98
CA GLU A 94 21.74 -3.50 -9.93
C GLU A 94 21.35 -2.98 -8.54
N VAL A 95 21.27 -1.65 -8.37
CA VAL A 95 20.80 -1.01 -7.13
C VAL A 95 19.36 -1.41 -6.82
N PHE A 96 18.47 -1.38 -7.82
CA PHE A 96 17.09 -1.84 -7.66
C PHE A 96 17.04 -3.28 -7.13
N SER A 97 17.84 -4.19 -7.71
CA SER A 97 17.85 -5.60 -7.31
C SER A 97 18.35 -5.78 -5.88
N MET A 98 19.36 -5.02 -5.45
CA MET A 98 19.85 -5.03 -4.07
C MET A 98 18.77 -4.56 -3.09
N VAL A 99 18.11 -3.43 -3.39
CA VAL A 99 17.03 -2.89 -2.56
C VAL A 99 15.83 -3.85 -2.53
N ALA A 100 15.43 -4.39 -3.67
CA ALA A 100 14.31 -5.33 -3.77
C ALA A 100 14.57 -6.61 -2.99
N ASN A 101 15.78 -7.19 -3.09
CA ASN A 101 16.15 -8.38 -2.32
C ASN A 101 16.17 -8.10 -0.82
N LEU A 102 16.75 -6.98 -0.39
CA LEU A 102 16.77 -6.60 1.03
C LEU A 102 15.35 -6.37 1.56
N ALA A 103 14.52 -5.64 0.81
CA ALA A 103 13.13 -5.38 1.16
C ALA A 103 12.30 -6.67 1.22
N PHE A 104 12.52 -7.61 0.29
CA PHE A 104 11.86 -8.91 0.31
C PHE A 104 12.26 -9.72 1.53
N VAL A 105 13.55 -9.82 1.84
CA VAL A 105 14.04 -10.55 3.03
C VAL A 105 13.52 -9.90 4.31
N ALA A 106 13.57 -8.57 4.42
CA ALA A 106 13.04 -7.85 5.56
C ALA A 106 11.54 -8.08 5.73
N THR A 107 10.77 -8.01 4.64
CA THR A 107 9.32 -8.31 4.66
C THR A 107 9.07 -9.76 5.05
N ALA A 108 9.86 -10.72 4.53
CA ALA A 108 9.74 -12.14 4.86
C ALA A 108 9.97 -12.40 6.35
N VAL A 109 11.03 -11.82 6.92
CA VAL A 109 11.36 -11.96 8.33
C VAL A 109 10.26 -11.35 9.20
N LEU A 110 9.81 -10.13 8.89
CA LEU A 110 8.74 -9.47 9.63
C LEU A 110 7.41 -10.23 9.51
N ALA A 111 7.04 -10.66 8.31
CA ALA A 111 5.83 -11.45 8.06
C ALA A 111 5.88 -12.78 8.82
N LEU A 112 7.02 -13.47 8.83
CA LEU A 112 7.19 -14.71 9.59
C LEU A 112 7.06 -14.46 11.10
N LEU A 113 7.71 -13.43 11.63
CA LEU A 113 7.61 -13.06 13.04
C LEU A 113 6.14 -12.78 13.42
N VAL A 114 5.45 -11.94 12.65
CA VAL A 114 4.03 -11.65 12.87
C VAL A 114 3.17 -12.92 12.76
N ALA A 115 3.43 -13.79 11.78
CA ALA A 115 2.67 -15.03 11.59
C ALA A 115 2.80 -16.00 12.78
N VAL A 116 4.02 -16.13 13.33
CA VAL A 116 4.30 -16.93 14.53
C VAL A 116 3.56 -16.37 15.73
N PHE A 117 3.65 -15.06 15.95
CA PHE A 117 3.02 -14.40 17.10
C PHE A 117 1.56 -13.96 16.83
N ALA A 118 0.96 -14.37 15.71
CA ALA A 118 -0.35 -13.88 15.27
C ALA A 118 -1.44 -14.03 16.33
N LEU A 119 -1.54 -15.20 16.96
CA LEU A 119 -2.56 -15.47 17.98
C LEU A 119 -2.29 -14.67 19.27
N PRO A 120 -1.08 -14.65 19.85
CA PRO A 120 -0.74 -13.76 20.96
C PRO A 120 -0.98 -12.26 20.67
N LEU A 121 -0.67 -11.78 19.47
CA LEU A 121 -0.88 -10.39 19.05
C LEU A 121 -2.36 -10.03 19.04
N VAL A 122 -3.22 -10.94 18.58
CA VAL A 122 -4.67 -10.74 18.54
C VAL A 122 -5.29 -10.82 19.94
N GLN A 123 -4.80 -11.73 20.79
CA GLN A 123 -5.32 -11.98 22.13
C GLN A 123 -4.85 -10.98 23.20
N SER A 124 -3.76 -10.24 22.96
CA SER A 124 -3.26 -9.27 23.94
C SER A 124 -4.24 -8.11 24.16
N GLU A 125 -4.27 -7.56 25.38
CA GLU A 125 -5.11 -6.40 25.76
C GLU A 125 -4.78 -5.13 24.94
N LEU A 126 -3.56 -5.05 24.39
CA LEU A 126 -3.09 -4.00 23.46
C LEU A 126 -3.17 -4.45 21.98
N GLY A 127 -3.86 -5.56 21.74
CA GLY A 127 -3.86 -6.29 20.47
C GLY A 127 -4.76 -5.69 19.40
N ILE A 128 -4.82 -6.38 18.27
CA ILE A 128 -5.58 -5.96 17.09
C ILE A 128 -7.09 -6.02 17.33
N ALA A 129 -7.55 -6.93 18.22
CA ALA A 129 -8.98 -7.18 18.47
C ALA A 129 -9.29 -7.65 19.91
N PRO A 130 -9.03 -6.82 20.94
CA PRO A 130 -9.27 -7.19 22.34
C PRO A 130 -10.76 -7.39 22.67
N GLY A 131 -11.67 -6.79 21.89
CA GLY A 131 -13.12 -6.93 22.07
C GLY A 131 -13.75 -8.14 21.38
N PHE A 132 -12.98 -9.00 20.74
CA PHE A 132 -13.49 -10.15 19.98
C PHE A 132 -13.59 -11.39 20.86
N ASP A 133 -14.56 -12.26 20.57
CA ASP A 133 -14.64 -13.56 21.22
C ASP A 133 -13.46 -14.47 20.82
N ALA A 134 -13.22 -15.53 21.61
CA ALA A 134 -12.09 -16.43 21.37
C ALA A 134 -12.13 -17.09 19.97
N SER A 135 -13.31 -17.33 19.41
CA SER A 135 -13.46 -17.94 18.09
C SER A 135 -13.12 -16.97 16.96
N GLN A 136 -13.52 -15.70 17.11
CA GLN A 136 -13.18 -14.61 16.21
C GLN A 136 -11.68 -14.30 16.26
N GLN A 137 -11.05 -14.30 17.44
CA GLN A 137 -9.61 -14.07 17.57
C GLN A 137 -8.79 -15.14 16.83
N VAL A 138 -9.21 -16.41 16.91
CA VAL A 138 -8.60 -17.50 16.14
C VAL A 138 -8.78 -17.28 14.63
N LEU A 139 -9.99 -16.87 14.20
CA LEU A 139 -10.26 -16.56 12.80
C LEU A 139 -9.38 -15.41 12.28
N VAL A 140 -9.27 -14.31 13.04
CA VAL A 140 -8.38 -13.18 12.71
C VAL A 140 -6.94 -13.65 12.56
N ALA A 141 -6.43 -14.45 13.50
CA ALA A 141 -5.07 -14.95 13.43
C ALA A 141 -4.82 -15.84 12.19
N GLN A 142 -5.80 -16.67 11.80
CA GLN A 142 -5.72 -17.51 10.60
C GLN A 142 -5.74 -16.69 9.30
N LEU A 143 -6.69 -15.76 9.19
CA LEU A 143 -6.80 -14.86 8.03
C LEU A 143 -5.56 -13.96 7.91
N MET A 144 -5.04 -13.46 9.03
CA MET A 144 -3.84 -12.64 9.05
C MET A 144 -2.63 -13.41 8.53
N ARG A 145 -2.45 -14.67 8.94
CA ARG A 145 -1.37 -15.53 8.41
C ARG A 145 -1.48 -15.73 6.91
N LEU A 146 -2.70 -15.94 6.39
CA LEU A 146 -2.94 -16.08 4.95
C LEU A 146 -2.60 -14.78 4.21
N ASN A 147 -3.03 -13.64 4.74
CA ASN A 147 -2.76 -12.33 4.17
C ASN A 147 -1.26 -11.99 4.15
N LEU A 148 -0.50 -12.39 5.18
CA LEU A 148 0.94 -12.18 5.22
C LEU A 148 1.68 -12.88 4.07
N VAL A 149 1.18 -14.04 3.62
CA VAL A 149 1.71 -14.73 2.43
C VAL A 149 1.45 -13.89 1.18
N ALA A 150 0.23 -13.36 1.03
CA ALA A 150 -0.11 -12.47 -0.07
C ALA A 150 0.74 -11.18 -0.04
N THR A 151 0.90 -10.55 1.13
CA THR A 151 1.74 -9.37 1.33
C THR A 151 3.17 -9.63 0.89
N LEU A 152 3.74 -10.80 1.18
CA LEU A 152 5.08 -11.16 0.73
C LEU A 152 5.20 -11.14 -0.80
N ILE A 153 4.22 -11.72 -1.51
CA ILE A 153 4.20 -11.78 -2.97
C ILE A 153 4.02 -10.37 -3.55
N PHE A 154 3.03 -9.62 -3.05
CA PHE A 154 2.77 -8.26 -3.50
C PHE A 154 3.90 -7.30 -3.11
N SER A 155 4.74 -7.66 -2.13
CA SER A 155 5.80 -6.77 -1.64
C SER A 155 6.81 -6.40 -2.73
N VAL A 156 7.12 -7.36 -3.60
CA VAL A 156 8.03 -7.16 -4.73
C VAL A 156 7.33 -6.36 -5.83
N SER A 157 6.04 -6.62 -6.07
CA SER A 157 5.26 -5.95 -7.12
C SER A 157 5.22 -4.44 -6.93
N GLY A 158 5.03 -3.93 -5.71
CA GLY A 158 5.05 -2.49 -5.42
C GLY A 158 6.40 -1.84 -5.74
N LEU A 159 7.50 -2.52 -5.40
CA LEU A 159 8.85 -2.04 -5.71
C LEU A 159 9.13 -2.07 -7.21
N VAL A 160 8.71 -3.12 -7.92
CA VAL A 160 8.83 -3.20 -9.39
C VAL A 160 8.08 -2.05 -10.06
N ILE A 161 6.87 -1.73 -9.57
CA ILE A 161 6.11 -0.57 -10.03
C ILE A 161 6.91 0.73 -9.83
N GLY A 162 7.51 0.93 -8.65
CA GLY A 162 8.38 2.08 -8.36
C GLY A 162 9.61 2.14 -9.27
N GLY A 163 10.29 1.02 -9.49
CA GLY A 163 11.46 0.93 -10.37
C GLY A 163 11.14 1.22 -11.84
N LEU A 164 10.00 0.73 -12.34
CA LEU A 164 9.52 1.05 -13.69
C LEU A 164 9.20 2.54 -13.85
N GLN A 165 8.54 3.15 -12.86
CA GLN A 165 8.28 4.59 -12.86
C GLN A 165 9.58 5.41 -12.83
N ALA A 166 10.56 5.00 -12.02
CA ALA A 166 11.87 5.64 -11.96
C ALA A 166 12.61 5.61 -13.31
N ASN A 167 12.43 4.53 -14.08
CA ASN A 167 12.95 4.36 -15.44
C ASN A 167 12.01 4.90 -16.54
N GLN A 168 11.07 5.79 -16.21
CA GLN A 168 10.14 6.45 -17.14
C GLN A 168 9.16 5.51 -17.88
N HIS A 169 8.93 4.29 -17.38
CA HIS A 169 7.94 3.35 -17.92
C HIS A 169 6.64 3.42 -17.12
N PHE A 170 5.74 4.34 -17.47
CA PHE A 170 4.50 4.59 -16.71
C PHE A 170 3.30 3.73 -17.15
N LEU A 171 3.31 3.22 -18.39
CA LEU A 171 2.18 2.48 -18.96
C LEU A 171 1.92 1.14 -18.25
N LEU A 172 2.97 0.35 -17.99
CA LEU A 172 2.85 -0.94 -17.32
C LEU A 172 2.38 -0.80 -15.84
N PRO A 173 2.97 0.10 -15.03
CA PRO A 173 2.43 0.47 -13.71
C PRO A 173 0.95 0.87 -13.72
N ALA A 174 0.52 1.67 -14.70
CA ALA A 174 -0.85 2.17 -14.77
C ALA A 174 -1.87 1.06 -15.08
N LEU A 175 -1.46 0.01 -15.80
CA LEU A 175 -2.33 -1.13 -16.15
C LEU A 175 -2.42 -2.20 -15.06
N ALA A 176 -1.45 -2.27 -14.15
CA ALA A 176 -1.39 -3.32 -13.14
C ALA A 176 -2.65 -3.43 -12.25
N PRO A 177 -3.23 -2.33 -11.72
CA PRO A 177 -4.45 -2.41 -10.92
C PRO A 177 -5.66 -2.86 -11.74
N THR A 178 -5.72 -2.49 -13.02
CA THR A 178 -6.82 -2.88 -13.91
C THR A 178 -6.79 -4.37 -14.19
N LEU A 179 -5.60 -4.94 -14.43
CA LEU A 179 -5.42 -6.38 -14.61
C LEU A 179 -5.77 -7.16 -13.35
N TYR A 180 -5.40 -6.65 -12.16
CA TYR A 180 -5.79 -7.25 -10.89
C TYR A 180 -7.32 -7.26 -10.68
N ASN A 181 -8.03 -6.22 -11.12
CA ASN A 181 -9.50 -6.19 -11.01
C ASN A 181 -10.21 -7.09 -12.04
N CYS A 182 -9.54 -7.48 -13.12
CA CYS A 182 -10.10 -8.32 -14.18
C CYS A 182 -9.79 -9.82 -13.99
N GLY A 183 -8.95 -10.19 -13.02
CA GLY A 183 -8.48 -11.56 -12.77
C GLY A 183 -8.77 -12.02 -11.35
#